data_AF-A0A838ZS40-F1
#
_entry.id   AF-A0A838ZS40-F1
#
_cell.length_a   1.000
_cell.length_b   1.000
_cell.length_c   1.000
_cell.angle_alpha   90.00
_cell.angle_beta   90.00
_cell.angle_gamma   90.00
#
_symmetry.space_group_name_H-M   'P 1'
#
loop_
_entity.id
_entity.type
_entity.pdbx_description
1 polymer ?
#
loop_
_entity_poly.entity_id
_entity_poly.type
_entity_poly.pdbx_seq_one_letter_code
_entity_poly.pdbx_strand_id
1 'polypeptide(L)'
;MKINKHIKLFFLGFLGFVVLCFVIYFSQQKKYESLIKEGKYTIGVGEKIKKNRTGWTFIYTYKVNNEIYEGRNSATGIREEFAVGGIYFVVFDPNKPKKNFLIKYPTVPAEINLDSIPVEGWSELPVPVPKDSIRNFLD
;
A
#
# COMPACT_ATOMS: atom_id res chain seq x y z
N MET A 1 -48.10 -18.06 -8.99
CA MET A 1 -47.98 -16.89 -8.08
C MET A 1 -47.39 -15.72 -8.86
N LYS A 2 -48.17 -14.64 -9.12
CA LYS A 2 -47.67 -13.46 -9.87
C LYS A 2 -46.81 -12.60 -8.95
N ILE A 3 -45.50 -12.61 -9.18
CA ILE A 3 -44.57 -11.76 -8.43
C ILE A 3 -44.85 -10.29 -8.78
N ASN A 4 -45.04 -9.47 -7.74
CA ASN A 4 -45.32 -8.04 -7.86
C ASN A 4 -44.20 -7.34 -8.67
N LYS A 5 -44.60 -6.48 -9.62
CA LYS A 5 -43.69 -5.70 -10.46
C LYS A 5 -42.66 -4.91 -9.62
N HIS A 6 -43.08 -4.39 -8.47
CA HIS A 6 -42.21 -3.68 -7.53
C HIS A 6 -41.14 -4.59 -6.90
N ILE A 7 -41.49 -5.85 -6.58
CA ILE A 7 -40.54 -6.84 -6.06
C ILE A 7 -39.49 -7.17 -7.14
N LYS A 8 -39.90 -7.35 -8.40
CA LYS A 8 -38.96 -7.60 -9.51
C LYS A 8 -37.97 -6.45 -9.71
N LEU A 9 -38.46 -5.20 -9.68
CA LEU A 9 -37.63 -4.00 -9.78
C LEU A 9 -36.64 -3.88 -8.62
N PHE A 10 -37.08 -4.20 -7.40
CA PHE A 10 -36.20 -4.22 -6.22
C PHE A 10 -35.09 -5.28 -6.36
N PHE A 11 -35.43 -6.51 -6.77
CA PHE A 11 -34.45 -7.56 -6.99
C PHE A 11 -33.43 -7.21 -8.07
N LEU A 12 -33.85 -6.59 -9.18
CA LEU A 12 -32.96 -6.10 -10.24
C LEU A 12 -32.01 -5.02 -9.72
N GLY A 13 -32.52 -4.07 -8.93
CA GLY A 13 -31.69 -3.03 -8.32
C GLY A 13 -30.68 -3.61 -7.31
N PHE A 14 -31.13 -4.54 -6.46
CA PHE A 14 -30.26 -5.22 -5.51
C PHE A 14 -29.17 -6.04 -6.20
N LEU A 15 -29.52 -6.78 -7.26
CA LEU A 15 -28.55 -7.54 -8.05
C LEU A 15 -27.51 -6.63 -8.69
N GLY A 16 -27.93 -5.48 -9.25
CA GLY A 16 -27.01 -4.48 -9.79
C GLY A 16 -26.06 -3.90 -8.72
N PHE A 17 -26.56 -3.64 -7.51
CA PHE A 17 -25.75 -3.18 -6.38
C PHE A 17 -24.72 -4.24 -5.95
N VAL A 18 -25.12 -5.52 -5.84
CA VAL A 18 -24.20 -6.61 -5.51
C VAL A 18 -23.10 -6.74 -6.56
N VAL A 19 -23.43 -6.65 -7.85
CA VAL A 19 -22.44 -6.67 -8.94
C VAL A 19 -21.47 -5.49 -8.83
N LEU A 20 -21.98 -4.28 -8.53
CA LEU A 20 -21.14 -3.10 -8.32
C LEU A 20 -20.17 -3.29 -7.15
N CYS A 21 -20.66 -3.80 -6.01
CA CYS A 21 -19.81 -4.13 -4.87
C CYS A 21 -18.73 -5.14 -5.24
N PHE A 22 -19.07 -6.16 -6.04
CA PHE A 22 -18.12 -7.18 -6.52
C PHE A 22 -17.03 -6.57 -7.40
N VAL A 23 -17.41 -5.71 -8.36
CA VAL A 23 -16.45 -5.01 -9.23
C VAL A 23 -15.47 -4.15 -8.41
N ILE A 24 -15.99 -3.40 -7.44
CA ILE A 24 -15.16 -2.58 -6.54
C ILE A 24 -14.19 -3.46 -5.77
N TYR A 25 -14.65 -4.56 -5.17
CA TYR A 25 -13.82 -5.50 -4.42
C TYR A 25 -12.67 -6.07 -5.26
N PHE A 26 -12.97 -6.61 -6.44
CA PHE A 26 -11.94 -7.19 -7.33
C PHE A 26 -10.96 -6.15 -7.87
N SER A 27 -11.41 -4.92 -8.11
CA SER A 27 -10.52 -3.83 -8.55
C SER A 27 -9.47 -3.47 -7.48
N GLN A 28 -9.85 -3.56 -6.20
CA GLN A 28 -8.97 -3.25 -5.08
C GLN A 28 -7.92 -4.36 -4.86
N GLN A 29 -8.30 -5.65 -5.01
CA GLN A 29 -7.33 -6.75 -4.91
C GLN A 29 -6.24 -6.69 -5.98
N LYS A 30 -6.59 -6.42 -7.24
CA LYS A 30 -5.60 -6.27 -8.33
C LYS A 30 -4.61 -5.13 -8.08
N LYS A 31 -4.99 -4.15 -7.25
CA LYS A 31 -4.11 -3.03 -6.90
C LYS A 31 -2.91 -3.48 -6.07
N TYR A 32 -2.96 -4.56 -5.32
CA TYR A 32 -1.83 -5.02 -4.51
C TYR A 32 -1.18 -6.30 -5.04
N GLU A 33 -1.85 -7.01 -5.94
CA GLU A 33 -1.37 -8.30 -6.46
C GLU A 33 0.04 -8.26 -7.08
N SER A 34 0.37 -7.22 -7.85
CA SER A 34 1.73 -7.10 -8.42
C SER A 34 2.79 -6.76 -7.36
N LEU A 35 2.43 -6.06 -6.29
CA LEU A 35 3.34 -5.77 -5.18
C LEU A 35 3.61 -7.03 -4.34
N ILE A 36 2.63 -7.92 -4.21
CA ILE A 36 2.78 -9.20 -3.49
C ILE A 36 3.65 -10.18 -4.28
N LYS A 37 3.44 -10.28 -5.60
CA LYS A 37 4.07 -11.31 -6.44
C LYS A 37 5.45 -10.91 -6.95
N GLU A 38 5.62 -9.66 -7.36
CA GLU A 38 6.79 -9.17 -8.08
C GLU A 38 7.40 -7.93 -7.42
N GLY A 39 6.90 -7.55 -6.25
CA GLY A 39 7.36 -6.35 -5.55
C GLY A 39 8.83 -6.45 -5.18
N LYS A 40 9.56 -5.37 -5.42
CA LYS A 40 10.91 -5.17 -4.91
C LYS A 40 10.88 -4.21 -3.74
N TYR A 41 11.94 -4.23 -2.94
CA TYR A 41 12.05 -3.47 -1.70
C TYR A 41 13.12 -2.40 -1.83
N THR A 42 12.85 -1.24 -1.24
CA THR A 42 13.82 -0.15 -1.08
C THR A 42 13.55 0.54 0.25
N ILE A 43 14.28 1.62 0.49
CA ILE A 43 14.11 2.49 1.64
C ILE A 43 13.49 3.81 1.18
N GLY A 44 12.54 4.29 1.97
CA GLY A 44 11.96 5.61 1.85
C GLY A 44 12.17 6.46 3.10
N VAL A 45 12.15 7.78 2.91
CA VAL A 45 12.30 8.79 3.96
C VAL A 45 10.99 9.54 4.13
N GLY A 46 10.52 9.67 5.36
CA GLY A 46 9.33 10.45 5.70
C GLY A 46 9.54 11.93 5.46
N GLU A 47 8.71 12.55 4.62
CA GLU A 47 8.83 13.98 4.29
C GLU A 47 7.89 14.84 5.14
N LYS A 48 6.62 14.44 5.20
CA LYS A 48 5.58 15.26 5.85
C LYS A 48 4.36 14.45 6.24
N ILE A 49 3.68 14.94 7.27
CA ILE A 49 2.38 14.45 7.72
C ILE A 49 1.34 15.54 7.45
N LYS A 50 0.30 15.21 6.69
CA LYS A 50 -0.79 16.14 6.36
C LYS A 50 -2.10 15.65 6.96
N LYS A 51 -2.79 16.51 7.71
CA LYS A 51 -4.17 16.25 8.13
C LYS A 51 -5.12 16.47 6.97
N ASN A 52 -6.02 15.51 6.74
CA ASN A 52 -7.11 15.58 5.78
C ASN A 52 -8.46 15.50 6.53
N ARG A 53 -9.56 15.73 5.81
CA ARG A 53 -10.92 15.68 6.39
C ARG A 53 -11.24 14.35 7.07
N THR A 54 -10.71 13.24 6.54
CA THR A 54 -11.03 11.87 6.96
C THR A 54 -9.88 11.14 7.64
N GLY A 55 -8.79 11.84 8.01
CA GLY A 55 -7.63 11.22 8.64
C GLY A 55 -6.34 11.97 8.35
N TRP A 56 -5.26 11.22 8.18
CA TRP A 56 -3.91 11.74 7.97
C TRP A 56 -3.27 11.06 6.76
N THR A 57 -2.47 11.81 6.02
CA THR A 57 -1.61 11.29 4.95
C THR A 57 -0.17 11.49 5.34
N PHE A 58 0.54 10.38 5.46
CA PHE A 58 1.98 10.35 5.54
C PHE A 58 2.56 10.32 4.13
N ILE A 59 3.49 11.24 3.85
CA ILE A 59 4.14 11.39 2.55
C ILE A 59 5.61 11.08 2.76
N TYR A 60 6.14 10.23 1.88
CA TYR A 60 7.53 9.79 1.90
C TYR A 60 8.11 9.81 0.50
N THR A 61 9.42 9.94 0.40
CA THR A 61 10.17 9.80 -0.85
C THR A 61 10.98 8.51 -0.81
N TYR A 62 11.24 7.90 -1.96
CA TYR A 62 12.15 6.75 -2.09
C TYR A 62 12.87 6.82 -3.43
N LYS A 63 14.04 6.19 -3.51
CA LYS A 63 14.88 6.19 -4.70
C LYS A 63 15.03 4.78 -5.26
N VAL A 64 14.77 4.62 -6.56
CA VAL A 64 15.00 3.39 -7.33
C VAL A 64 15.42 3.76 -8.75
N ASN A 65 16.35 3.02 -9.34
CA ASN A 65 16.90 3.27 -10.67
C ASN A 65 17.39 4.72 -10.86
N ASN A 66 18.01 5.29 -9.82
CA ASN A 66 18.42 6.70 -9.76
C ASN A 66 17.31 7.76 -9.89
N GLU A 67 16.04 7.34 -9.87
CA GLU A 67 14.89 8.24 -9.86
C GLU A 67 14.26 8.31 -8.46
N ILE A 68 13.74 9.49 -8.10
CA ILE A 68 13.05 9.72 -6.84
C ILE A 68 11.54 9.70 -7.08
N TYR A 69 10.83 8.98 -6.23
CA TYR A 69 9.39 8.82 -6.29
C TYR A 69 8.75 9.27 -4.98
N GLU A 70 7.53 9.82 -5.08
CA GLU A 70 6.70 10.16 -3.92
C GLU A 70 5.70 9.03 -3.67
N GLY A 71 5.66 8.54 -2.43
CA GLY A 71 4.65 7.62 -1.93
C GLY A 71 3.74 8.28 -0.90
N ARG A 72 2.54 7.71 -0.74
CA ARG A 72 1.52 8.22 0.19
C ARG A 72 0.86 7.08 0.94
N ASN A 73 0.84 7.17 2.27
CA ASN A 73 0.09 6.25 3.12
C ASN A 73 -0.99 7.02 3.88
N SER A 74 -2.24 6.58 3.76
CA SER A 74 -3.36 7.17 4.50
C SER A 74 -3.62 6.37 5.76
N ALA A 75 -3.81 7.07 6.88
CA ALA A 75 -4.14 6.49 8.17
C ALA A 75 -5.26 7.28 8.85
N THR A 76 -6.06 6.60 9.67
CA THR A 76 -7.14 7.24 10.46
C THR A 76 -6.61 8.07 11.63
N GLY A 77 -5.36 7.83 12.06
CA GLY A 77 -4.63 8.59 13.06
C GLY A 77 -3.14 8.62 12.75
N ILE A 78 -2.40 9.55 13.36
CA ILE A 78 -0.93 9.47 13.39
C ILE A 78 -0.56 8.44 14.44
N ARG A 79 0.11 7.37 14.02
CA ARG A 79 0.78 6.44 14.93
C ARG A 79 2.18 6.98 15.20
N GLU A 80 2.72 6.73 16.40
CA GLU A 80 4.11 7.08 16.76
C GLU A 80 5.14 6.53 15.76
N GLU A 81 4.77 5.47 15.05
CA GLU A 81 5.52 4.83 13.97
C GLU A 81 5.86 5.78 12.80
N PHE A 82 5.05 6.83 12.55
CA PHE A 82 5.26 7.76 11.44
C PHE A 82 5.91 9.06 11.91
N ALA A 83 7.19 9.20 11.59
CA ALA A 83 8.01 10.37 11.88
C ALA A 83 8.52 10.99 10.57
N VAL A 84 8.51 12.32 10.52
CA VAL A 84 9.24 13.07 9.50
C VAL A 84 10.74 12.85 9.71
N GLY A 85 11.47 12.58 8.64
CA GLY A 85 12.86 12.13 8.65
C GLY A 85 13.04 10.64 8.98
N GLY A 86 11.97 9.92 9.33
CA GLY A 86 12.03 8.48 9.60
C GLY A 86 12.37 7.68 8.35
N ILE A 87 13.04 6.54 8.54
CA ILE A 87 13.48 5.64 7.47
C ILE A 87 12.61 4.38 7.49
N TYR A 88 12.02 4.04 6.34
CA TYR A 88 10.99 3.01 6.23
C TYR A 88 11.25 2.08 5.04
N PHE A 89 10.82 0.82 5.15
CA PHE A 89 10.77 -0.04 3.99
C PHE A 89 9.60 0.32 3.08
N VAL A 90 9.90 0.33 1.78
CA VAL A 90 8.92 0.55 0.71
C VAL A 90 8.96 -0.66 -0.20
N VAL A 91 7.81 -1.29 -0.43
CA VAL A 91 7.63 -2.24 -1.52
C VAL A 91 7.11 -1.48 -2.74
N PHE A 92 7.67 -1.73 -3.91
CA PHE A 92 7.29 -1.09 -5.17
C PHE A 92 7.22 -2.11 -6.30
N ASP A 93 6.39 -1.80 -7.30
CA ASP A 93 6.31 -2.59 -8.53
C ASP A 93 7.50 -2.23 -9.43
N PRO A 94 8.40 -3.17 -9.77
CA PRO A 94 9.61 -2.85 -10.54
C PRO A 94 9.30 -2.35 -11.95
N ASN A 95 8.15 -2.73 -12.52
CA ASN A 95 7.70 -2.29 -13.84
C ASN A 95 6.95 -0.96 -13.77
N LYS A 96 6.39 -0.62 -12.60
CA LYS A 96 5.66 0.63 -12.35
C LYS A 96 6.02 1.20 -10.97
N PRO A 97 7.21 1.80 -10.78
CA PRO A 97 7.69 2.18 -9.46
C PRO A 97 6.77 3.10 -8.66
N LYS A 98 5.96 3.96 -9.33
CA LYS A 98 4.92 4.79 -8.69
C LYS A 98 3.84 3.99 -7.95
N LYS A 99 3.66 2.72 -8.28
CA LYS A 99 2.82 1.78 -7.54
C LYS A 99 3.68 1.24 -6.40
N ASN A 100 3.41 1.72 -5.20
CA ASN A 100 4.20 1.41 -4.02
C ASN A 100 3.32 1.28 -2.78
N PHE A 101 3.91 0.73 -1.73
CA PHE A 101 3.31 0.64 -0.42
C PHE A 101 4.39 0.75 0.66
N LEU A 102 4.12 1.56 1.67
CA LEU A 102 4.98 1.69 2.85
C LEU A 102 4.70 0.53 3.81
N ILE A 103 5.73 -0.21 4.19
CA ILE A 103 5.61 -1.28 5.19
C ILE A 103 5.56 -0.61 6.57
N LYS A 104 4.47 -0.81 7.31
CA LYS A 104 4.19 -0.07 8.55
C LYS A 104 4.98 -0.60 9.77
N TYR A 105 5.85 -1.60 9.61
CA TYR A 105 6.60 -2.21 10.71
C TYR A 105 7.75 -3.10 10.20
N PRO A 106 8.90 -3.19 10.90
CA PRO A 106 9.50 -2.21 11.82
C PRO A 106 10.26 -1.11 11.06
N THR A 107 10.65 -0.04 11.76
CA THR A 107 11.64 0.92 11.27
C THR A 107 12.87 0.18 10.76
N VAL A 108 13.47 0.67 9.67
CA VAL A 108 14.71 0.11 9.12
C VAL A 108 15.75 0.07 10.26
N PRO A 109 16.27 -1.10 10.64
CA PRO A 109 17.29 -1.18 11.68
C PRO A 109 18.48 -0.29 11.35
N ALA A 110 19.06 0.37 12.36
CA ALA A 110 20.19 1.27 12.18
C ALA A 110 21.43 0.59 11.56
N GLU A 111 21.47 -0.74 11.64
CA GLU A 111 22.51 -1.61 11.08
C GLU A 111 22.43 -1.76 9.55
N ILE A 112 21.31 -1.38 8.92
CA ILE A 112 21.23 -1.39 7.45
C ILE A 112 22.10 -0.28 6.89
N ASN A 113 23.13 -0.70 6.17
CA ASN A 113 23.94 0.21 5.38
C ASN A 113 23.10 0.79 4.23
N LEU A 114 22.83 2.09 4.27
CA LEU A 114 22.09 2.79 3.21
C LEU A 114 22.86 2.80 1.88
N ASP A 115 24.18 2.62 1.91
CA ASP A 115 25.02 2.54 0.70
C ASP A 115 24.96 1.15 0.05
N SER A 116 24.38 0.14 0.72
CA SER A 116 24.24 -1.22 0.18
C SER A 116 22.90 -1.46 -0.53
N ILE A 117 22.06 -0.43 -0.67
CA ILE A 117 20.80 -0.52 -1.39
C ILE A 117 21.10 -0.70 -2.88
N PRO A 118 20.72 -1.82 -3.52
CA PRO A 118 20.86 -1.99 -4.96
C PRO A 118 20.09 -0.90 -5.68
N VAL A 119 20.62 -0.45 -6.82
CA VAL A 119 19.98 0.61 -7.63
C VAL A 119 18.56 0.21 -8.01
N GLU A 120 18.35 -1.07 -8.29
CA GLU A 120 17.08 -1.70 -8.65
C GLU A 120 16.23 -2.15 -7.45
N GLY A 121 16.68 -1.89 -6.22
CA GLY A 121 16.09 -2.39 -4.97
C GLY A 121 16.37 -3.88 -4.72
N TRP A 122 16.05 -4.33 -3.51
CA TRP A 122 16.20 -5.74 -3.15
C TRP A 122 15.04 -6.59 -3.67
N SER A 123 15.35 -7.81 -4.09
CA SER A 123 14.33 -8.84 -4.37
C SER A 123 13.68 -9.36 -3.09
N GLU A 124 14.41 -9.36 -1.97
CA GLU A 124 13.93 -9.78 -0.66
C GLU A 124 14.37 -8.77 0.40
N LEU A 125 13.61 -8.64 1.49
CA LEU A 125 13.99 -7.73 2.58
C LEU A 125 15.32 -8.18 3.21
N PRO A 126 16.29 -7.27 3.44
CA PRO A 126 17.60 -7.61 3.99
C PRO A 126 17.54 -7.96 5.49
N VAL A 127 16.38 -7.81 6.12
CA VAL A 127 16.13 -8.13 7.52
C VAL A 127 14.88 -8.99 7.65
N PRO A 128 14.84 -9.96 8.58
CA PRO A 128 13.66 -10.77 8.81
C PRO A 128 12.53 -9.90 9.37
N VAL A 129 11.55 -9.60 8.52
CA VAL A 129 10.30 -8.96 8.95
C VAL A 129 9.29 -10.06 9.29
N PRO A 130 8.57 -9.99 10.43
CA PRO A 130 7.56 -10.99 10.77
C PRO A 130 6.54 -11.13 9.64
N LYS A 131 6.32 -12.35 9.14
CA LYS A 131 5.43 -12.62 7.99
C LYS A 131 3.99 -12.13 8.22
N ASP A 132 3.54 -12.13 9.48
CA ASP A 132 2.23 -11.62 9.88
C ASP A 132 2.09 -10.10 9.68
N SER A 133 3.20 -9.38 9.60
CA SER A 133 3.20 -7.97 9.24
C SER A 133 2.85 -7.84 7.76
N ILE A 134 3.58 -8.53 6.86
CA ILE A 134 3.42 -8.39 5.39
C ILE A 134 2.03 -8.80 4.89
N ARG A 135 1.44 -9.88 5.41
CA ARG A 135 0.13 -10.39 4.96
C ARG A 135 -1.03 -9.53 5.45
N ASN A 136 -1.01 -9.08 6.71
CA ASN A 136 -1.98 -8.11 7.24
C ASN A 136 -1.80 -6.68 6.67
N PHE A 137 -0.74 -6.43 5.91
CA PHE A 137 -0.49 -5.13 5.28
C PHE A 137 -1.03 -5.02 3.85
N LEU A 138 -1.24 -6.14 3.16
CA LEU A 138 -1.62 -6.17 1.75
C LEU A 138 -2.98 -6.82 1.47
N ASP A 139 -3.51 -7.62 2.41
CA ASP A 139 -4.92 -8.08 2.46
C ASP A 139 -5.82 -7.01 3.11
#